data_AF-A0A415X1D6-F1
#
_entry.id   AF-A0A415X1D6-F1
#
_cell.length_a   1.000
_cell.length_b   1.000
_cell.length_c   1.000
_cell.angle_alpha   90.00
_cell.angle_beta   90.00
_cell.angle_gamma   90.00
#
_symmetry.space_group_name_H-M   'P 1'
#
loop_
_entity.id
_entity.type
_entity.pdbx_description
1 polymer ?
#
loop_
_entity_poly.entity_id
_entity_poly.type
_entity_poly.pdbx_seq_one_letter_code
_entity_poly.pdbx_strand_id
1 'polypeptide(L)'
;MNYIVDKKKVGAYLKKLVKESQYSSNRQFGKEYLKMMGYTQPDDIEINRMNNRLSQIFNGKKGIQMEDMLTFSDLLGVSCEEILSAGERRVPVSSHMTNYRIAFSQDEELWSSYMKREDKLFLNSDEYGKTVIDYAIEFKNYPFIKWLLDEEFIWLVDNSEYRQFGYSYGGGTSIEKRAPWDMDNAVPLQVKYDDQLRLKIITLALENEDYDVLDEFRARETPFLHRVGYLNDRDDAYQYYNEDYIHAIANASDNVLEYFAKEFELVSNLKWKSQFIYPFLGEVIEVLVENHQFKKAEFLAQHVLTHNQNTYEQVESLINIAYTAACDEWGDKLTEDLKRALRLQIPKQIEYSEKNRVVSFFDSMGKDKTPICYATNIVRVKVDKTKSPIKDVLLEINMWYDRVAALKETWGCE
;
A
#
# COMPACT_ATOMS: atom_id res chain seq x y z
N MET A 1 -28.57 -10.53 -28.78
CA MET A 1 -29.14 -11.82 -29.20
C MET A 1 -30.25 -12.18 -28.23
N ASN A 2 -31.51 -12.17 -28.66
CA ASN A 2 -32.63 -12.67 -27.84
C ASN A 2 -32.55 -14.20 -27.81
N TYR A 3 -31.97 -14.76 -26.74
CA TYR A 3 -32.06 -16.20 -26.48
C TYR A 3 -33.54 -16.54 -26.20
N ILE A 4 -34.20 -17.19 -27.16
CA ILE A 4 -35.50 -17.81 -26.89
C ILE A 4 -35.20 -19.08 -26.09
N VAL A 5 -35.39 -19.00 -24.77
CA VAL A 5 -35.14 -20.11 -23.85
C VAL A 5 -36.19 -21.21 -24.07
N ASP A 6 -35.74 -22.40 -24.50
CA ASP A 6 -36.62 -23.56 -24.66
C ASP A 6 -36.98 -24.16 -23.29
N LYS A 7 -38.17 -23.79 -22.81
CA LYS A 7 -38.70 -24.20 -21.50
C LYS A 7 -38.77 -25.73 -21.34
N LYS A 8 -38.92 -26.50 -22.43
CA LYS A 8 -38.93 -27.97 -22.35
C LYS A 8 -37.54 -28.52 -22.12
N LYS A 9 -36.53 -28.01 -22.86
CA LYS A 9 -35.13 -28.39 -22.66
C LYS A 9 -34.66 -28.02 -21.25
N VAL A 10 -34.90 -26.78 -20.81
CA VAL A 10 -34.53 -26.30 -19.47
C VAL A 10 -35.23 -27.12 -18.38
N GLY A 11 -36.53 -27.37 -18.52
CA GLY A 11 -37.27 -28.19 -17.55
C GLY A 11 -36.74 -29.62 -17.43
N ALA A 12 -36.43 -30.26 -18.58
CA ALA A 12 -35.85 -31.60 -18.60
C ALA A 12 -34.45 -31.62 -17.95
N TYR A 13 -33.64 -30.58 -18.20
CA TYR A 13 -32.32 -30.43 -17.62
C TYR A 13 -32.36 -30.26 -16.09
N LEU A 14 -33.19 -29.35 -15.59
CA LEU A 14 -33.38 -29.16 -14.15
C LEU A 14 -33.86 -30.43 -13.45
N LYS A 15 -34.77 -31.18 -14.10
CA LYS A 15 -35.24 -32.48 -13.58
C LYS A 15 -34.11 -33.50 -13.48
N LYS A 16 -33.18 -33.48 -14.44
CA LYS A 16 -31.98 -34.33 -14.43
C LYS A 16 -31.06 -33.92 -13.27
N LEU A 17 -30.72 -32.64 -13.16
CA LEU A 17 -29.88 -32.11 -12.08
C LEU A 17 -30.43 -32.45 -10.68
N VAL A 18 -31.73 -32.25 -10.45
CA VAL A 18 -32.36 -32.58 -9.15
C VAL A 18 -32.21 -34.07 -8.82
N LYS A 19 -32.37 -34.95 -9.82
CA LYS A 19 -32.21 -36.40 -9.62
C LYS A 19 -30.76 -36.80 -9.36
N GLU A 20 -29.81 -36.13 -9.99
CA GLU A 20 -28.37 -36.39 -9.87
C GLU A 20 -27.73 -35.71 -8.64
N SER A 21 -28.42 -34.73 -8.05
CA SER A 21 -28.01 -34.03 -6.83
C SER A 21 -28.31 -34.80 -5.54
N GLN A 22 -27.82 -34.26 -4.41
CA GLN A 22 -28.10 -34.73 -3.05
C GLN A 22 -29.59 -34.83 -2.68
N TYR A 23 -30.48 -34.14 -3.41
CA TYR A 23 -31.89 -34.14 -3.10
C TYR A 23 -32.61 -35.38 -3.60
N SER A 24 -32.16 -36.03 -4.69
CA SER A 24 -32.70 -37.27 -5.27
C SER A 24 -34.20 -37.31 -5.66
N SER A 25 -35.01 -36.35 -5.23
CA SER A 25 -36.44 -36.23 -5.54
C SER A 25 -36.92 -34.78 -5.55
N ASN A 26 -37.97 -34.51 -6.34
CA ASN A 26 -38.60 -33.19 -6.41
C ASN A 26 -39.13 -32.72 -5.04
N ARG A 27 -39.60 -33.65 -4.20
CA ARG A 27 -40.16 -33.32 -2.89
C ARG A 27 -39.07 -32.87 -1.91
N GLN A 28 -37.91 -33.53 -1.90
CA GLN A 28 -36.76 -33.12 -1.07
C GLN A 28 -36.18 -31.78 -1.56
N PHE A 29 -36.00 -31.62 -2.87
CA PHE A 29 -35.56 -30.35 -3.44
C PHE A 29 -36.51 -29.19 -3.10
N GLY A 30 -37.82 -29.41 -3.26
CA GLY A 30 -38.84 -28.41 -2.91
C GLY A 30 -38.84 -28.05 -1.43
N LYS A 31 -38.53 -28.99 -0.53
CA LYS A 31 -38.42 -28.72 0.91
C LYS A 31 -37.24 -27.81 1.23
N GLU A 32 -36.07 -28.05 0.65
CA GLU A 32 -34.88 -27.22 0.87
C GLU A 32 -35.02 -25.84 0.22
N TYR A 33 -35.66 -25.76 -0.95
CA TYR A 33 -36.06 -24.48 -1.53
C TYR A 33 -36.94 -23.66 -0.59
N LEU A 34 -37.99 -24.26 -0.01
CA LEU A 34 -38.88 -23.54 0.91
C LEU A 34 -38.12 -23.03 2.15
N LYS A 35 -37.19 -23.82 2.69
CA LYS A 35 -36.32 -23.36 3.79
C LYS A 35 -35.48 -22.15 3.38
N MET A 36 -34.87 -22.15 2.19
CA MET A 36 -34.13 -20.99 1.68
C MET A 36 -35.01 -19.74 1.53
N MET A 37 -36.29 -19.92 1.21
CA MET A 37 -37.26 -18.81 1.14
C MET A 37 -37.81 -18.38 2.50
N GLY A 38 -37.27 -18.87 3.62
CA GLY A 38 -37.62 -18.44 4.97
C GLY A 38 -38.67 -19.31 5.69
N TYR A 39 -39.07 -20.45 5.14
CA TYR A 39 -39.99 -21.37 5.81
C TYR A 39 -39.24 -22.27 6.80
N THR A 40 -39.38 -22.01 8.09
CA THR A 40 -38.67 -22.72 9.17
C THR A 40 -39.07 -24.19 9.30
N GLN A 41 -40.35 -24.51 9.10
CA GLN A 41 -40.88 -25.87 8.99
C GLN A 41 -42.02 -25.91 7.98
N PRO A 42 -41.73 -26.17 6.70
CA PRO A 42 -42.77 -26.16 5.67
C PRO A 42 -43.75 -27.31 5.89
N ASP A 43 -45.04 -26.99 5.89
CA ASP A 43 -46.11 -27.96 6.09
C ASP A 43 -46.39 -28.79 4.82
N ASP A 44 -47.21 -29.84 4.92
CA ASP A 44 -47.51 -30.69 3.78
C ASP A 44 -48.27 -29.96 2.65
N ILE A 45 -49.00 -28.88 2.96
CA ILE A 45 -49.72 -28.08 1.96
C ILE A 45 -48.71 -27.29 1.14
N GLU A 46 -47.75 -26.64 1.78
CA GLU A 46 -46.67 -25.87 1.17
C GLU A 46 -45.76 -26.76 0.32
N ILE A 47 -45.37 -27.92 0.86
CA ILE A 47 -44.56 -28.92 0.14
C ILE A 47 -45.31 -29.40 -1.11
N ASN A 48 -46.61 -29.69 -0.99
CA ASN A 48 -47.41 -30.15 -2.15
C ASN A 48 -47.57 -29.05 -3.20
N ARG A 49 -47.78 -27.79 -2.81
CA ARG A 49 -47.83 -26.65 -3.75
C ARG A 49 -46.51 -26.49 -4.47
N MET A 50 -45.39 -26.54 -3.75
CA MET A 50 -44.06 -26.42 -4.35
C MET A 50 -43.76 -27.58 -5.29
N ASN A 51 -44.08 -28.82 -4.91
CA ASN A 51 -43.88 -30.00 -5.75
C ASN A 51 -44.71 -29.94 -7.05
N ASN A 52 -45.93 -29.39 -6.97
CA ASN A 52 -46.75 -29.13 -8.16
C ASN A 52 -46.14 -28.06 -9.07
N ARG A 53 -45.60 -26.98 -8.50
CA ARG A 53 -44.88 -25.93 -9.25
C ARG A 53 -43.63 -26.49 -9.94
N LEU A 54 -42.80 -27.24 -9.22
CA LEU A 54 -41.62 -27.93 -9.76
C LEU A 54 -42.01 -28.86 -10.90
N SER A 55 -43.09 -29.63 -10.74
CA SER A 55 -43.60 -30.50 -11.81
C SER A 55 -44.05 -29.73 -13.05
N GLN A 56 -44.59 -28.52 -12.90
CA GLN A 56 -44.93 -27.67 -14.05
C GLN A 56 -43.68 -27.14 -14.76
N ILE A 57 -42.63 -26.77 -14.02
CA ILE A 57 -41.35 -26.31 -14.56
C ILE A 57 -40.61 -27.47 -15.26
N PHE A 58 -40.46 -28.61 -14.59
CA PHE A 58 -39.69 -29.76 -15.10
C PHE A 58 -40.29 -30.42 -16.33
N ASN A 59 -41.60 -30.31 -16.52
CA ASN A 59 -42.27 -30.78 -17.73
C ASN A 59 -42.40 -29.69 -18.80
N GLY A 60 -41.78 -28.52 -18.61
CA GLY A 60 -41.78 -27.40 -19.56
C GLY A 60 -43.15 -26.73 -19.76
N LYS A 61 -44.11 -26.95 -18.85
CA LYS A 61 -45.43 -26.30 -18.88
C LYS A 61 -45.34 -24.83 -18.46
N LYS A 62 -44.38 -24.51 -17.58
CA LYS A 62 -44.01 -23.14 -17.18
C LYS A 62 -42.50 -22.96 -17.33
N GLY A 63 -42.07 -21.73 -17.63
CA GLY A 63 -40.66 -21.37 -17.53
C GLY A 63 -40.29 -21.13 -16.07
N ILE A 64 -39.00 -21.23 -15.76
CA ILE A 64 -38.46 -20.82 -14.47
C ILE A 64 -38.60 -19.29 -14.34
N GLN A 65 -39.07 -18.81 -13.18
CA GLN A 65 -39.10 -17.38 -12.89
C GLN A 65 -37.72 -16.89 -12.45
N MET A 66 -37.43 -15.60 -12.59
CA MET A 66 -36.12 -15.04 -12.24
C MET A 66 -35.78 -15.24 -10.76
N GLU A 67 -36.78 -15.10 -9.88
CA GLU A 67 -36.65 -15.35 -8.44
C GLU A 67 -36.28 -16.81 -8.12
N ASP A 68 -36.88 -17.77 -8.83
CA ASP A 68 -36.56 -19.20 -8.64
C ASP A 68 -35.17 -19.55 -9.19
N MET A 69 -34.72 -18.83 -10.21
CA MET A 69 -33.50 -19.15 -10.96
C MET A 69 -32.26 -19.06 -10.09
N LEU A 70 -32.15 -18.00 -9.28
CA LEU A 70 -31.02 -17.80 -8.36
C LEU A 70 -30.99 -18.93 -7.31
N THR A 71 -32.12 -19.20 -6.66
CA THR A 71 -32.20 -20.25 -5.64
C THR A 71 -31.94 -21.65 -6.23
N PHE A 72 -32.37 -21.92 -7.45
CA PHE A 72 -32.12 -23.21 -8.11
C PHE A 72 -30.66 -23.36 -8.50
N SER A 73 -30.03 -22.30 -9.00
CA SER A 73 -28.59 -22.23 -9.26
C SER A 73 -27.79 -22.62 -8.00
N ASP A 74 -28.17 -22.07 -6.86
CA ASP A 74 -27.46 -22.26 -5.58
C ASP A 74 -27.61 -23.67 -5.05
N LEU A 75 -28.85 -24.16 -4.97
CA LEU A 75 -29.14 -25.51 -4.46
C LEU A 75 -28.53 -26.60 -5.33
N LEU A 76 -28.51 -26.39 -6.66
CA LEU A 76 -28.01 -27.39 -7.61
C LEU A 76 -26.53 -27.24 -7.94
N GLY A 77 -25.89 -26.16 -7.49
CA GLY A 77 -24.48 -25.87 -7.79
C GLY A 77 -24.23 -25.72 -9.30
N VAL A 78 -25.16 -25.10 -10.03
CA VAL A 78 -25.05 -24.86 -11.49
C VAL A 78 -25.35 -23.38 -11.83
N SER A 79 -24.78 -22.80 -12.91
CA SER A 79 -24.94 -21.36 -13.17
C SER A 79 -26.29 -21.07 -13.81
N CYS A 80 -26.74 -19.82 -13.72
CA CYS A 80 -27.92 -19.36 -14.44
C CYS A 80 -27.79 -19.59 -15.95
N GLU A 81 -26.62 -19.35 -16.55
CA GLU A 81 -26.33 -19.60 -17.97
C GLU A 81 -26.39 -21.09 -18.31
N GLU A 82 -25.93 -21.95 -17.42
CA GLU A 82 -26.03 -23.41 -17.59
C GLU A 82 -27.49 -23.86 -17.58
N ILE A 83 -28.28 -23.36 -16.63
CA ILE A 83 -29.72 -23.62 -16.57
C ILE A 83 -30.41 -23.12 -17.84
N LEU A 84 -30.16 -21.88 -18.24
CA LEU A 84 -30.79 -21.23 -19.40
C LEU A 84 -30.41 -21.87 -20.74
N SER A 85 -29.20 -22.43 -20.83
CA SER A 85 -28.73 -23.19 -22.00
C SER A 85 -29.08 -24.68 -21.94
N ALA A 86 -29.81 -25.13 -20.91
CA ALA A 86 -30.12 -26.55 -20.68
C ALA A 86 -28.87 -27.45 -20.68
N GLY A 87 -27.77 -26.96 -20.12
CA GLY A 87 -26.49 -27.66 -20.01
C GLY A 87 -25.60 -27.60 -21.26
N GLU A 88 -26.01 -26.88 -22.32
CA GLU A 88 -25.19 -26.68 -23.53
C GLU A 88 -24.00 -25.75 -23.25
N ARG A 89 -24.13 -24.80 -22.32
CA ARG A 89 -23.05 -23.92 -21.87
C ARG A 89 -22.77 -24.17 -20.40
N ARG A 90 -21.69 -24.89 -20.10
CA ARG A 90 -21.21 -25.10 -18.73
C ARG A 90 -20.28 -23.96 -18.37
N VAL A 91 -20.73 -23.12 -17.46
CA VAL A 91 -19.89 -22.12 -16.80
C VAL A 91 -19.56 -22.72 -15.43
N PRO A 92 -18.32 -22.68 -14.93
CA PRO A 92 -18.00 -23.14 -13.59
C PRO A 92 -18.84 -22.41 -12.54
N VAL A 93 -19.32 -23.14 -11.53
CA VAL A 93 -20.33 -22.63 -10.59
C VAL A 93 -19.83 -22.95 -9.20
N SER A 94 -19.24 -21.94 -8.58
CA SER A 94 -18.97 -21.95 -7.16
C SER A 94 -20.04 -21.13 -6.48
N SER A 95 -21.10 -21.72 -5.97
CA SER A 95 -22.15 -20.98 -5.26
C SER A 95 -21.60 -20.29 -3.99
N HIS A 96 -21.33 -19.00 -3.82
CA HIS A 96 -21.10 -17.81 -4.66
C HIS A 96 -19.79 -17.22 -4.12
N MET A 97 -18.67 -17.88 -4.42
CA MET A 97 -17.38 -17.41 -3.93
C MET A 97 -16.87 -16.31 -4.85
N THR A 98 -17.09 -15.06 -4.44
CA THR A 98 -16.74 -13.84 -5.19
C THR A 98 -15.62 -13.09 -4.49
N ASN A 99 -14.91 -12.23 -5.23
CA ASN A 99 -13.94 -11.28 -4.67
C ASN A 99 -14.54 -10.53 -3.47
N TYR A 100 -15.75 -9.99 -3.62
CA TYR A 100 -16.49 -9.29 -2.57
C TYR A 100 -16.66 -10.15 -1.30
N ARG A 101 -17.19 -11.37 -1.43
CA ARG A 101 -17.48 -12.24 -0.27
C ARG A 101 -16.21 -12.64 0.47
N ILE A 102 -15.16 -12.96 -0.26
CA ILE A 102 -13.87 -13.34 0.33
C ILE A 102 -13.25 -12.16 1.07
N ALA A 103 -13.19 -11.01 0.41
CA ALA A 103 -12.69 -9.79 1.00
C ALA A 103 -13.46 -9.36 2.27
N PHE A 104 -14.74 -9.71 2.40
CA PHE A 104 -15.52 -9.42 3.61
C PHE A 104 -15.35 -10.47 4.72
N SER A 105 -15.02 -11.72 4.35
CA SER A 105 -14.97 -12.84 5.29
C SER A 105 -13.80 -12.75 6.27
N GLN A 106 -13.96 -13.37 7.44
CA GLN A 106 -12.95 -13.50 8.50
C GLN A 106 -12.56 -14.99 8.69
N ASP A 107 -12.62 -15.77 7.62
CA ASP A 107 -12.52 -17.23 7.65
C ASP A 107 -11.33 -17.68 6.80
N GLU A 108 -10.24 -18.06 7.47
CA GLU A 108 -9.01 -18.55 6.84
C GLU A 108 -9.22 -19.84 6.02
N GLU A 109 -10.15 -20.71 6.40
CA GLU A 109 -10.46 -21.91 5.60
C GLU A 109 -11.12 -21.50 4.29
N LEU A 110 -12.00 -20.50 4.35
CA LEU A 110 -12.63 -19.93 3.17
C LEU A 110 -11.59 -19.25 2.26
N TRP A 111 -10.66 -18.46 2.82
CA TRP A 111 -9.55 -17.85 2.07
C TRP A 111 -8.67 -18.91 1.41
N SER A 112 -8.31 -19.96 2.15
CA SER A 112 -7.54 -21.09 1.65
C SER A 112 -8.25 -21.82 0.50
N SER A 113 -9.57 -22.03 0.62
CA SER A 113 -10.37 -22.65 -0.44
C SER A 113 -10.47 -21.77 -1.69
N TYR A 114 -10.50 -20.45 -1.51
CA TYR A 114 -10.49 -19.45 -2.57
C TYR A 114 -9.18 -19.44 -3.36
N MET A 115 -8.04 -19.53 -2.67
CA MET A 115 -6.72 -19.55 -3.34
C MET A 115 -6.48 -20.85 -4.13
N LYS A 116 -7.14 -21.94 -3.75
CA LYS A 116 -7.02 -23.27 -4.41
C LYS A 116 -7.88 -23.44 -5.66
N ARG A 117 -8.71 -22.46 -6.00
CA ARG A 117 -9.62 -22.57 -7.15
C ARG A 117 -8.86 -22.74 -8.47
N GLU A 118 -9.39 -23.61 -9.32
CA GLU A 118 -8.85 -23.83 -10.67
C GLU A 118 -9.06 -22.65 -11.61
N ASP A 119 -10.13 -21.86 -11.39
CA ASP A 119 -10.46 -20.71 -12.23
C ASP A 119 -9.65 -19.44 -11.92
N LYS A 120 -8.75 -19.51 -10.93
CA LYS A 120 -7.83 -18.43 -10.54
C LYS A 120 -8.51 -17.08 -10.35
N LEU A 121 -9.69 -17.07 -9.70
CA LEU A 121 -10.46 -15.85 -9.46
C LEU A 121 -9.64 -14.74 -8.76
N PHE A 122 -8.73 -15.11 -7.85
CA PHE A 122 -7.78 -14.18 -7.21
C PHE A 122 -7.03 -13.28 -8.19
N LEU A 123 -6.62 -13.81 -9.35
CA LEU A 123 -5.83 -13.05 -10.31
C LEU A 123 -6.67 -12.07 -11.17
N ASN A 124 -7.99 -12.04 -10.99
CA ASN A 124 -8.91 -11.36 -11.89
C ASN A 124 -9.83 -10.37 -11.15
N SER A 125 -10.22 -9.32 -11.86
CA SER A 125 -11.29 -8.42 -11.43
C SER A 125 -12.65 -9.04 -11.69
N ASP A 126 -13.64 -8.68 -10.88
CA ASP A 126 -15.04 -9.01 -11.13
C ASP A 126 -15.70 -8.07 -12.16
N GLU A 127 -17.02 -8.16 -12.32
CA GLU A 127 -17.80 -7.32 -13.25
C GLU A 127 -17.77 -5.82 -12.94
N TYR A 128 -17.35 -5.42 -11.74
CA TYR A 128 -17.15 -4.03 -11.34
C TYR A 128 -15.72 -3.54 -11.58
N GLY A 129 -14.85 -4.39 -12.13
CA GLY A 129 -13.45 -4.10 -12.34
C GLY A 129 -12.62 -4.14 -11.05
N LYS A 130 -13.13 -4.77 -9.99
CA LYS A 130 -12.46 -4.84 -8.67
C LYS A 130 -11.92 -6.23 -8.37
N THR A 131 -10.71 -6.26 -7.83
CA THR A 131 -10.08 -7.47 -7.31
C THR A 131 -10.53 -7.75 -5.87
N VAL A 132 -10.18 -8.92 -5.34
CA VAL A 132 -10.37 -9.22 -3.91
C VAL A 132 -9.56 -8.27 -3.01
N ILE A 133 -8.41 -7.78 -3.48
CA ILE A 133 -7.55 -6.86 -2.72
C ILE A 133 -8.22 -5.49 -2.61
N ASP A 134 -8.84 -5.01 -3.69
CA ASP A 134 -9.60 -3.75 -3.69
C ASP A 134 -10.70 -3.77 -2.62
N TYR A 135 -11.52 -4.83 -2.64
CA TYR A 135 -12.58 -4.99 -1.65
C TYR A 135 -12.05 -5.17 -0.23
N ALA A 136 -10.95 -5.90 -0.05
CA ALA A 136 -10.37 -6.13 1.27
C ALA A 136 -9.90 -4.81 1.88
N ILE A 137 -9.34 -3.91 1.08
CA ILE A 137 -9.01 -2.55 1.50
C ILE A 137 -10.27 -1.74 1.80
N GLU A 138 -11.29 -1.78 0.94
CA GLU A 138 -12.55 -1.06 1.16
C GLU A 138 -13.26 -1.50 2.44
N PHE A 139 -13.22 -2.79 2.77
CA PHE A 139 -13.78 -3.33 4.01
C PHE A 139 -12.83 -3.23 5.20
N LYS A 140 -11.61 -2.73 5.00
CA LYS A 140 -10.55 -2.72 6.02
C LYS A 140 -10.31 -4.11 6.63
N ASN A 141 -10.42 -5.16 5.81
CA ASN A 141 -10.15 -6.53 6.22
C ASN A 141 -8.64 -6.79 6.28
N TYR A 142 -7.99 -6.16 7.26
CA TYR A 142 -6.57 -6.31 7.49
C TYR A 142 -6.13 -7.75 7.78
N PRO A 143 -6.88 -8.58 8.55
CA PRO A 143 -6.53 -9.98 8.75
C PRO A 143 -6.34 -10.77 7.45
N PHE A 144 -7.22 -10.55 6.45
CA PHE A 144 -7.07 -11.20 5.15
C PHE A 144 -5.85 -10.68 4.38
N ILE A 145 -5.60 -9.37 4.39
CA ILE A 145 -4.41 -8.80 3.75
C ILE A 145 -3.13 -9.35 4.40
N LYS A 146 -3.08 -9.38 5.74
CA LYS A 146 -1.95 -9.93 6.49
C LYS A 146 -1.75 -11.41 6.17
N TRP A 147 -2.82 -12.20 6.13
CA TRP A 147 -2.75 -13.60 5.71
C TRP A 147 -2.17 -13.77 4.30
N LEU A 148 -2.52 -12.89 3.34
CA LEU A 148 -1.92 -12.92 2.00
C LEU A 148 -0.42 -12.61 2.01
N LEU A 149 0.06 -11.78 2.94
CA LEU A 149 1.48 -11.45 3.12
C LEU A 149 2.23 -12.60 3.80
N ASP A 150 1.70 -13.09 4.92
CA ASP A 150 2.29 -14.16 5.73
C ASP A 150 2.44 -15.47 4.93
N GLU A 151 1.48 -15.77 4.05
CA GLU A 151 1.52 -16.93 3.15
C GLU A 151 2.27 -16.66 1.82
N GLU A 152 2.91 -15.49 1.68
CA GLU A 152 3.65 -15.06 0.48
C GLU A 152 2.81 -15.12 -0.82
N PHE A 153 1.49 -14.93 -0.71
CA PHE A 153 0.61 -14.83 -1.87
C PHE A 153 0.79 -13.50 -2.60
N ILE A 154 1.09 -12.44 -1.85
CA ILE A 154 1.56 -11.16 -2.36
C ILE A 154 2.74 -10.70 -1.49
N TRP A 155 3.65 -9.89 -2.05
CA TRP A 155 4.79 -9.33 -1.31
C TRP A 155 5.25 -8.02 -1.93
N LEU A 156 6.03 -7.23 -1.17
CA LEU A 156 6.71 -6.06 -1.69
C LEU A 156 7.97 -6.44 -2.47
N VAL A 157 8.16 -5.83 -3.64
CA VAL A 157 9.41 -5.85 -4.39
C VAL A 157 10.03 -4.47 -4.35
N ASP A 158 11.22 -4.38 -3.78
CA ASP A 158 12.06 -3.20 -3.89
C ASP A 158 12.63 -3.09 -5.32
N ASN A 159 11.97 -2.27 -6.14
CA ASN A 159 12.44 -1.95 -7.48
C ASN A 159 13.33 -0.70 -7.51
N SER A 160 13.89 -0.25 -6.38
CA SER A 160 14.77 0.92 -6.31
C SER A 160 16.02 0.79 -7.19
N GLU A 161 16.50 -0.43 -7.47
CA GLU A 161 17.63 -0.65 -8.38
C GLU A 161 17.25 -0.68 -9.88
N TYR A 162 15.96 -0.61 -10.23
CA TYR A 162 15.49 -0.72 -11.62
C TYR A 162 15.68 0.60 -12.41
N ARG A 163 16.92 0.82 -12.85
CA ARG A 163 17.42 2.07 -13.47
C ARG A 163 16.64 2.59 -14.70
N GLN A 164 15.81 1.77 -15.36
CA GLN A 164 15.17 2.12 -16.63
C GLN A 164 13.75 2.69 -16.51
N PHE A 165 13.05 2.52 -15.38
CA PHE A 165 11.62 2.88 -15.26
C PHE A 165 11.32 3.88 -14.12
N GLY A 166 12.36 4.41 -13.47
CA GLY A 166 12.21 5.24 -12.28
C GLY A 166 12.17 4.41 -11.00
N TYR A 167 12.49 5.04 -9.87
CA TYR A 167 12.49 4.37 -8.58
C TYR A 167 11.05 4.22 -8.10
N SER A 168 10.58 3.00 -7.93
CA SER A 168 9.27 2.70 -7.36
C SER A 168 9.36 1.53 -6.40
N TYR A 169 8.37 1.46 -5.51
CA TYR A 169 8.06 0.24 -4.78
C TYR A 169 6.96 -0.47 -5.55
N GLY A 170 7.15 -1.76 -5.81
CA GLY A 170 6.12 -2.59 -6.42
C GLY A 170 5.92 -3.84 -5.58
N GLY A 171 5.43 -4.88 -6.22
CA GLY A 171 5.24 -6.16 -5.58
C GLY A 171 5.12 -7.30 -6.58
N GLY A 172 4.88 -8.49 -6.05
CA GLY A 172 4.63 -9.69 -6.82
C GLY A 172 3.50 -10.52 -6.23
N THR A 173 3.17 -11.59 -6.94
CA THR A 173 2.27 -12.64 -6.44
C THR A 173 2.80 -14.00 -6.87
N SER A 174 2.62 -15.00 -6.00
CA SER A 174 3.09 -16.38 -6.20
C SER A 174 2.10 -17.20 -7.02
N ILE A 175 0.89 -16.67 -7.27
CA ILE A 175 -0.14 -17.39 -8.01
C ILE A 175 0.16 -17.36 -9.51
N GLU A 176 0.44 -18.54 -10.06
CA GLU A 176 0.72 -18.71 -11.48
C GLU A 176 -0.52 -18.44 -12.36
N LYS A 177 -0.29 -17.74 -13.47
CA LYS A 177 -1.30 -17.47 -14.50
C LYS A 177 -1.62 -18.73 -15.29
N ARG A 178 -2.86 -18.85 -15.76
CA ARG A 178 -3.25 -19.94 -16.67
C ARG A 178 -2.66 -19.75 -18.07
N ALA A 179 -2.19 -20.84 -18.67
CA ALA A 179 -1.81 -20.89 -20.08
C ALA A 179 -3.02 -21.18 -20.99
N PRO A 180 -2.98 -20.83 -22.29
CA PRO A 180 -1.98 -20.03 -22.97
C PRO A 180 -2.48 -18.59 -23.17
N TRP A 181 -1.65 -17.59 -22.87
CA TRP A 181 -1.83 -16.14 -23.17
C TRP A 181 -2.66 -15.28 -22.19
N ASP A 182 -2.06 -14.14 -21.79
CA ASP A 182 -2.57 -12.83 -21.30
C ASP A 182 -3.88 -12.72 -20.47
N MET A 183 -4.37 -13.80 -19.89
CA MET A 183 -5.41 -13.76 -18.86
C MET A 183 -4.77 -13.63 -17.47
N ASP A 184 -5.56 -13.40 -16.42
CA ASP A 184 -5.07 -13.40 -15.03
C ASP A 184 -4.06 -12.28 -14.73
N ASN A 185 -4.35 -11.08 -15.24
CA ASN A 185 -3.44 -9.94 -15.17
C ASN A 185 -3.82 -8.88 -14.12
N ALA A 186 -5.03 -8.93 -13.54
CA ALA A 186 -5.51 -7.83 -12.69
C ALA A 186 -4.63 -7.66 -11.45
N VAL A 187 -4.55 -8.67 -10.58
CA VAL A 187 -3.71 -8.60 -9.36
C VAL A 187 -2.22 -8.50 -9.68
N PRO A 188 -1.64 -9.28 -10.62
CA PRO A 188 -0.21 -9.13 -10.93
C PRO A 188 0.19 -7.74 -11.41
N LEU A 189 -0.65 -7.07 -12.21
CA LEU A 189 -0.37 -5.70 -12.65
C LEU A 189 -0.62 -4.70 -11.53
N GLN A 190 -1.70 -4.88 -10.75
CA GLN A 190 -2.01 -4.05 -9.61
C GLN A 190 -0.87 -4.05 -8.58
N VAL A 191 -0.49 -5.23 -8.08
CA VAL A 191 0.58 -5.37 -7.08
C VAL A 191 1.92 -4.86 -7.61
N LYS A 192 2.18 -5.00 -8.92
CA LYS A 192 3.45 -4.56 -9.51
C LYS A 192 3.55 -3.05 -9.70
N TYR A 193 2.48 -2.38 -10.12
CA TYR A 193 2.54 -1.00 -10.63
C TYR A 193 1.69 0.00 -9.85
N ASP A 194 0.81 -0.44 -8.96
CA ASP A 194 -0.04 0.46 -8.16
C ASP A 194 0.66 0.83 -6.84
N ASP A 195 1.45 1.92 -6.85
CA ASP A 195 2.05 2.46 -5.62
C ASP A 195 0.98 2.91 -4.60
N GLN A 196 -0.26 3.21 -5.04
CA GLN A 196 -1.36 3.48 -4.11
C GLN A 196 -1.79 2.23 -3.35
N LEU A 197 -1.62 1.03 -3.92
CA LEU A 197 -1.88 -0.21 -3.20
C LEU A 197 -0.94 -0.34 -1.99
N ARG A 198 0.36 -0.06 -2.18
CA ARG A 198 1.33 -0.03 -1.08
C ARG A 198 0.87 0.93 0.02
N LEU A 199 0.54 2.18 -0.33
CA LEU A 199 0.09 3.16 0.66
C LEU A 199 -1.19 2.73 1.39
N LYS A 200 -2.15 2.10 0.69
CA LYS A 200 -3.38 1.57 1.30
C LYS A 200 -3.10 0.44 2.29
N ILE A 201 -2.20 -0.49 1.94
CA ILE A 201 -1.78 -1.58 2.85
C ILE A 201 -1.08 -1.00 4.09
N ILE A 202 -0.17 -0.03 3.90
CA ILE A 202 0.49 0.66 5.00
C ILE A 202 -0.55 1.34 5.89
N THR A 203 -1.52 2.06 5.34
CA THR A 203 -2.59 2.70 6.12
C THR A 203 -3.38 1.70 6.97
N LEU A 204 -3.68 0.51 6.46
CA LEU A 204 -4.30 -0.55 7.27
C LEU A 204 -3.37 -1.06 8.37
N ALA A 205 -2.07 -1.23 8.08
CA ALA A 205 -1.09 -1.63 9.08
C ALA A 205 -0.92 -0.57 10.19
N LEU A 206 -1.02 0.73 9.86
CA LEU A 206 -1.04 1.82 10.84
C LEU A 206 -2.23 1.69 11.79
N GLU A 207 -3.42 1.43 11.26
CA GLU A 207 -4.65 1.25 12.06
C GLU A 207 -4.58 0.03 12.97
N ASN A 208 -3.74 -0.96 12.65
CA ASN A 208 -3.57 -2.20 13.41
C ASN A 208 -2.25 -2.24 14.23
N GLU A 209 -1.46 -1.17 14.24
CA GLU A 209 -0.15 -1.08 14.89
C GLU A 209 0.80 -2.23 14.51
N ASP A 210 0.79 -2.64 13.24
CA ASP A 210 1.57 -3.78 12.75
C ASP A 210 2.93 -3.33 12.21
N TYR A 211 3.89 -3.19 13.11
CA TYR A 211 5.22 -2.67 12.78
C TYR A 211 5.99 -3.57 11.80
N ASP A 212 5.77 -4.88 11.82
CA ASP A 212 6.42 -5.80 10.90
C ASP A 212 6.03 -5.49 9.45
N VAL A 213 4.72 -5.29 9.20
CA VAL A 213 4.23 -4.89 7.87
C VAL A 213 4.64 -3.45 7.54
N LEU A 214 4.69 -2.53 8.52
CA LEU A 214 5.17 -1.16 8.29
C LEU A 214 6.63 -1.12 7.86
N ASP A 215 7.50 -1.96 8.44
CA ASP A 215 8.90 -2.06 8.08
C ASP A 215 9.08 -2.79 6.74
N GLU A 216 8.38 -3.91 6.52
CA GLU A 216 8.41 -4.65 5.24
C GLU A 216 7.99 -3.75 4.06
N PHE A 217 6.92 -2.98 4.24
CA PHE A 217 6.42 -2.04 3.22
C PHE A 217 7.13 -0.68 3.23
N ARG A 218 8.18 -0.52 4.06
CA ARG A 218 9.02 0.67 4.14
C ARG A 218 8.23 1.95 4.38
N ALA A 219 7.30 1.95 5.32
CA ALA A 219 6.33 3.02 5.56
C ALA A 219 6.96 4.42 5.74
N ARG A 220 8.21 4.48 6.23
CA ARG A 220 8.95 5.73 6.46
C ARG A 220 9.76 6.21 5.24
N GLU A 221 9.84 5.39 4.19
CA GLU A 221 10.66 5.66 3.01
C GLU A 221 9.83 6.09 1.80
N THR A 222 10.40 6.99 1.01
CA THR A 222 9.93 7.30 -0.35
C THR A 222 10.99 6.87 -1.38
N PRO A 223 10.61 6.54 -2.62
CA PRO A 223 11.60 6.18 -3.64
C PRO A 223 12.59 7.32 -3.96
N PHE A 224 12.27 8.56 -3.61
CA PHE A 224 13.18 9.69 -3.69
C PHE A 224 14.43 9.52 -2.80
N LEU A 225 14.29 9.01 -1.57
CA LEU A 225 15.42 8.90 -0.62
C LEU A 225 16.55 8.01 -1.15
N HIS A 226 16.20 6.99 -1.92
CA HIS A 226 17.16 6.08 -2.56
C HIS A 226 18.02 6.73 -3.65
N ARG A 227 17.65 7.94 -4.10
CA ARG A 227 18.33 8.72 -5.15
C ARG A 227 19.09 9.93 -4.64
N VAL A 228 18.93 10.25 -3.35
CA VAL A 228 19.62 11.37 -2.72
C VAL A 228 21.14 11.22 -2.88
N GLY A 229 21.81 12.32 -3.23
CA GLY A 229 23.22 12.32 -3.59
C GLY A 229 23.76 13.72 -3.82
N TYR A 230 24.52 13.92 -4.89
CA TYR A 230 25.19 15.18 -5.22
C TYR A 230 24.37 16.10 -6.14
N LEU A 231 23.18 15.67 -6.59
CA LEU A 231 22.28 16.46 -7.47
C LEU A 231 20.84 16.31 -7.00
N ASN A 232 20.56 16.87 -5.84
CA ASN A 232 19.31 16.64 -5.12
C ASN A 232 18.08 17.26 -5.81
N ASP A 233 18.25 18.20 -6.74
CA ASP A 233 17.15 18.85 -7.48
C ASP A 233 16.72 18.14 -8.77
N ARG A 234 17.35 17.03 -9.15
CA ARG A 234 16.98 16.28 -10.37
C ARG A 234 15.60 15.64 -10.27
N ASP A 235 15.20 15.26 -9.08
CA ASP A 235 13.94 14.60 -8.78
C ASP A 235 13.05 15.50 -7.91
N ASP A 236 11.81 15.08 -7.73
CA ASP A 236 10.86 15.77 -6.87
C ASP A 236 10.46 14.87 -5.70
N ALA A 237 10.80 15.25 -4.47
CA ALA A 237 10.39 14.52 -3.28
C ALA A 237 8.87 14.58 -3.10
N TYR A 238 8.25 15.71 -3.46
CA TYR A 238 6.84 15.96 -3.26
C TYR A 238 5.94 15.22 -4.26
N GLN A 239 6.49 14.57 -5.29
CA GLN A 239 5.71 13.66 -6.13
C GLN A 239 5.16 12.45 -5.33
N TYR A 240 5.77 12.15 -4.18
CA TYR A 240 5.36 11.06 -3.27
C TYR A 240 4.54 11.56 -2.06
N TYR A 241 4.19 12.85 -2.03
CA TYR A 241 3.31 13.39 -1.00
C TYR A 241 1.88 12.87 -1.19
N ASN A 242 1.26 12.41 -0.11
CA ASN A 242 -0.12 11.95 -0.11
C ASN A 242 -0.86 12.50 1.12
N GLU A 243 -1.81 13.40 0.91
CA GLU A 243 -2.55 14.10 1.96
C GLU A 243 -3.33 13.14 2.88
N ASP A 244 -4.03 12.16 2.30
CA ASP A 244 -4.78 11.15 3.06
C ASP A 244 -3.85 10.36 3.99
N TYR A 245 -2.64 10.05 3.54
CA TYR A 245 -1.63 9.35 4.32
C TYR A 245 -1.07 10.20 5.47
N ILE A 246 -0.85 11.51 5.24
CA ILE A 246 -0.48 12.44 6.33
C ILE A 246 -1.58 12.49 7.39
N HIS A 247 -2.84 12.57 6.98
CA HIS A 247 -3.96 12.54 7.91
C HIS A 247 -4.08 11.19 8.65
N ALA A 248 -3.81 10.07 7.98
CA ALA A 248 -3.79 8.75 8.62
C ALA A 248 -2.73 8.68 9.72
N ILE A 249 -1.49 9.14 9.44
CA ILE A 249 -0.41 9.20 10.45
C ILE A 249 -0.79 10.13 11.60
N ALA A 250 -1.26 11.35 11.30
CA ALA A 250 -1.62 12.33 12.34
C ALA A 250 -2.72 11.83 13.29
N ASN A 251 -3.64 11.03 12.79
CA ASN A 251 -4.73 10.44 13.59
C ASN A 251 -4.34 9.13 14.30
N ALA A 252 -3.15 8.59 14.06
CA ALA A 252 -2.69 7.33 14.64
C ALA A 252 -2.38 7.44 16.14
N SER A 253 -2.05 6.30 16.75
CA SER A 253 -1.66 6.21 18.16
C SER A 253 -0.28 6.84 18.42
N ASP A 254 0.01 7.12 19.70
CA ASP A 254 1.30 7.71 20.10
C ASP A 254 2.49 6.80 19.70
N ASN A 255 2.32 5.48 19.73
CA ASN A 255 3.36 4.53 19.33
C ASN A 255 3.67 4.61 17.82
N VAL A 256 2.63 4.76 16.99
CA VAL A 256 2.80 4.96 15.55
C VAL A 256 3.49 6.30 15.28
N LEU A 257 3.11 7.36 15.98
CA LEU A 257 3.79 8.65 15.87
C LEU A 257 5.28 8.55 16.26
N GLU A 258 5.60 7.83 17.34
CA GLU A 258 6.98 7.54 17.73
C GLU A 258 7.73 6.77 16.62
N TYR A 259 7.08 5.80 15.97
CA TYR A 259 7.67 5.06 14.84
C TYR A 259 8.08 5.99 13.70
N PHE A 260 7.24 6.94 13.27
CA PHE A 260 7.60 7.92 12.22
C PHE A 260 8.60 8.99 12.67
N ALA A 261 8.66 9.29 13.97
CA ALA A 261 9.61 10.23 14.55
C ALA A 261 11.03 9.67 14.69
N LYS A 262 11.18 8.34 14.63
CA LYS A 262 12.49 7.67 14.70
C LYS A 262 13.24 7.82 13.38
N GLU A 263 14.49 8.25 13.49
CA GLU A 263 15.43 8.19 12.38
C GLU A 263 15.65 6.73 11.95
N PHE A 264 15.94 6.53 10.67
CA PHE A 264 16.25 5.24 10.09
C PHE A 264 17.44 5.36 9.12
N GLU A 265 18.19 4.28 8.99
CA GLU A 265 19.29 4.18 8.05
C GLU A 265 18.80 3.72 6.68
N LEU A 266 19.33 4.33 5.63
CA LEU A 266 19.06 3.96 4.25
C LEU A 266 20.36 3.95 3.45
N VAL A 267 20.51 2.96 2.59
CA VAL A 267 21.62 2.89 1.63
C VAL A 267 21.12 3.34 0.27
N SER A 268 21.58 4.50 -0.20
CA SER A 268 21.17 5.01 -1.50
C SER A 268 21.75 4.16 -2.64
N ASN A 269 21.30 4.41 -3.86
CA ASN A 269 21.83 3.74 -5.05
C ASN A 269 23.26 4.14 -5.39
N LEU A 270 23.73 5.27 -4.85
CA LEU A 270 25.14 5.65 -4.87
C LEU A 270 25.96 4.93 -3.78
N LYS A 271 25.31 4.01 -3.05
CA LYS A 271 25.86 3.27 -1.89
C LYS A 271 26.26 4.19 -0.73
N TRP A 272 25.62 5.35 -0.63
CA TRP A 272 25.77 6.25 0.51
C TRP A 272 24.91 5.74 1.66
N LYS A 273 25.52 5.60 2.84
CA LYS A 273 24.80 5.31 4.07
C LYS A 273 24.35 6.64 4.67
N SER A 274 23.04 6.80 4.77
CA SER A 274 22.41 8.03 5.19
C SER A 274 21.39 7.74 6.28
N GLN A 275 21.24 8.68 7.19
CA GLN A 275 20.25 8.64 8.27
C GLN A 275 19.19 9.67 7.95
N PHE A 276 17.93 9.26 7.92
CA PHE A 276 16.79 10.11 7.58
C PHE A 276 15.73 10.04 8.67
N ILE A 277 14.93 11.08 8.80
CA ILE A 277 13.63 11.04 9.48
C ILE A 277 12.52 11.01 8.43
N TYR A 278 11.29 10.62 8.79
CA TYR A 278 10.18 10.60 7.84
C TYR A 278 10.07 11.94 7.06
N PRO A 279 10.11 11.94 5.71
CA PRO A 279 10.28 13.18 4.93
C PRO A 279 9.21 14.24 5.12
N PHE A 280 7.99 13.82 5.44
CA PHE A 280 6.82 14.70 5.57
C PHE A 280 6.38 14.91 7.03
N LEU A 281 7.29 14.73 7.98
CA LEU A 281 6.97 14.88 9.41
C LEU A 281 6.58 16.33 9.77
N GLY A 282 7.07 17.32 9.02
CA GLY A 282 6.65 18.72 9.17
C GLY A 282 5.16 18.90 8.84
N GLU A 283 4.70 18.29 7.76
CA GLU A 283 3.29 18.29 7.35
C GLU A 283 2.39 17.52 8.34
N VAL A 284 2.87 16.43 8.95
CA VAL A 284 2.16 15.74 10.05
C VAL A 284 1.99 16.67 11.27
N ILE A 285 3.05 17.42 11.64
CA ILE A 285 2.98 18.40 12.73
C ILE A 285 1.98 19.51 12.41
N GLU A 286 1.95 20.01 11.17
CA GLU A 286 0.98 21.02 10.70
C GLU A 286 -0.46 20.54 10.93
N VAL A 287 -0.79 19.32 10.49
CA VAL A 287 -2.13 18.72 10.69
C VAL A 287 -2.48 18.56 12.18
N LEU A 288 -1.53 18.12 13.01
CA LEU A 288 -1.77 17.98 14.46
C LEU A 288 -2.04 19.33 15.14
N VAL A 289 -1.33 20.39 14.73
CA VAL A 289 -1.53 21.75 15.23
C VAL A 289 -2.91 22.30 14.82
N GLU A 290 -3.29 22.09 13.56
CA GLU A 290 -4.62 22.46 13.03
C GLU A 290 -5.75 21.74 13.78
N ASN A 291 -5.55 20.47 14.14
CA ASN A 291 -6.49 19.66 14.92
C ASN A 291 -6.40 19.90 16.44
N HIS A 292 -5.65 20.90 16.89
CA HIS A 292 -5.44 21.22 18.31
C HIS A 292 -4.86 20.06 19.15
N GLN A 293 -4.19 19.10 18.52
CA GLN A 293 -3.51 17.97 19.15
C GLN A 293 -2.09 18.37 19.62
N PHE A 294 -1.99 19.44 20.41
CA PHE A 294 -0.70 20.11 20.69
C PHE A 294 0.32 19.21 21.39
N LYS A 295 -0.11 18.27 22.24
CA LYS A 295 0.80 17.34 22.92
C LYS A 295 1.50 16.40 21.93
N LYS A 296 0.75 15.85 20.97
CA LYS A 296 1.29 15.01 19.89
C LYS A 296 2.19 15.82 18.96
N ALA A 297 1.75 17.03 18.61
CA ALA A 297 2.53 17.95 17.78
C ALA A 297 3.86 18.33 18.45
N GLU A 298 3.85 18.65 19.75
CA GLU A 298 5.05 18.97 20.52
C GLU A 298 6.02 17.79 20.56
N PHE A 299 5.50 16.58 20.80
CA PHE A 299 6.30 15.37 20.80
C PHE A 299 7.06 15.19 19.49
N LEU A 300 6.36 15.24 18.34
CA LEU A 300 7.01 15.14 17.02
C LEU A 300 7.97 16.31 16.76
N ALA A 301 7.60 17.53 17.16
CA ALA A 301 8.42 18.71 16.97
C ALA A 301 9.77 18.60 17.72
N GLN A 302 9.81 18.00 18.91
CA GLN A 302 11.07 17.78 19.64
C GLN A 302 12.01 16.79 18.91
N HIS A 303 11.46 15.73 18.32
CA HIS A 303 12.24 14.81 17.49
C HIS A 303 12.79 15.49 16.25
N VAL A 304 11.96 16.29 15.57
CA VAL A 304 12.38 17.09 14.41
C VAL A 304 13.47 18.10 14.78
N LEU A 305 13.31 18.81 15.90
CA LEU A 305 14.30 19.77 16.39
C LEU A 305 15.65 19.10 16.61
N THR A 306 15.65 17.96 17.28
CA THR A 306 16.86 17.15 17.53
C THR A 306 17.51 16.71 16.21
N HIS A 307 16.72 16.21 15.26
CA HIS A 307 17.20 15.81 13.93
C HIS A 307 17.85 16.98 13.18
N ASN A 308 17.21 18.15 13.17
CA ASN A 308 17.73 19.33 12.49
C ASN A 308 19.03 19.86 13.13
N GLN A 309 19.12 19.84 14.47
CA GLN A 309 20.32 20.20 15.22
C GLN A 309 21.48 19.24 14.89
N ASN A 310 21.24 17.94 15.00
CA ASN A 310 22.23 16.91 14.67
C ASN A 310 22.69 17.03 13.22
N THR A 311 21.77 17.33 12.30
CA THR A 311 22.09 17.54 10.88
C THR A 311 23.06 18.70 10.71
N TYR A 312 22.84 19.84 11.36
CA TYR A 312 23.76 20.97 11.33
C TYR A 312 25.14 20.59 11.86
N GLU A 313 25.20 20.03 13.07
CA GLU A 313 26.45 19.64 13.73
C GLU A 313 27.23 18.63 12.90
N GLN A 314 26.53 17.67 12.28
CA GLN A 314 27.13 16.65 11.44
C GLN A 314 27.72 17.25 10.16
N VAL A 315 26.97 18.11 9.45
CA VAL A 315 27.48 18.74 8.23
C VAL A 315 28.65 19.67 8.56
N GLU A 316 28.56 20.47 9.63
CA GLU A 316 29.64 21.33 10.09
C GLU A 316 30.91 20.53 10.42
N SER A 317 30.76 19.44 11.15
CA SER A 317 31.85 18.51 11.47
C SER A 317 32.51 17.94 10.22
N LEU A 318 31.74 17.55 9.20
CA LEU A 318 32.28 17.04 7.93
C LEU A 318 33.07 18.11 7.16
N ILE A 319 32.59 19.36 7.14
CA ILE A 319 33.34 20.48 6.54
C ILE A 319 34.67 20.69 7.29
N ASN A 320 34.66 20.66 8.63
CA ASN A 320 35.86 20.80 9.46
C ASN A 320 36.87 19.67 9.19
N ILE A 321 36.40 18.43 9.06
CA ILE A 321 37.24 17.27 8.72
C ILE A 321 37.87 17.45 7.34
N ALA A 322 37.07 17.80 6.32
CA ALA A 322 37.55 18.01 4.96
C ALA A 322 38.55 19.18 4.87
N TYR A 323 38.28 20.29 5.55
CA TYR A 323 39.19 21.43 5.63
C TYR A 323 40.53 21.06 6.29
N THR A 324 40.48 20.31 7.40
CA THR A 324 41.69 19.87 8.11
C THR A 324 42.52 18.93 7.23
N ALA A 325 41.88 17.95 6.60
CA ALA A 325 42.54 17.02 5.68
C ALA A 325 43.19 17.75 4.48
N ALA A 326 42.48 18.72 3.91
CA ALA A 326 43.02 19.55 2.83
C ALA A 326 44.22 20.38 3.30
N CYS A 327 44.18 20.97 4.50
CA CYS A 327 45.32 21.70 5.06
C CYS A 327 46.53 20.79 5.27
N ASP A 328 46.32 19.59 5.81
CA ASP A 328 47.37 18.61 6.07
C ASP A 328 48.06 18.13 4.78
N GLU A 329 47.32 18.01 3.67
CA GLU A 329 47.86 17.64 2.36
C GLU A 329 48.90 18.65 1.82
N TRP A 330 48.72 19.94 2.14
CA TRP A 330 49.68 20.98 1.76
C TRP A 330 50.92 21.01 2.67
N GLY A 331 50.80 20.54 3.93
CA GLY A 331 51.91 20.49 4.89
C GLY A 331 52.68 21.81 4.97
N ASP A 332 54.00 21.74 4.80
CA ASP A 332 54.90 22.91 4.83
C ASP A 332 54.64 23.95 3.73
N LYS A 333 53.87 23.60 2.69
CA LYS A 333 53.49 24.51 1.60
C LYS A 333 52.21 25.30 1.89
N LEU A 334 51.56 25.07 3.02
CA LEU A 334 50.31 25.74 3.40
C LEU A 334 50.56 27.22 3.72
N THR A 335 50.12 28.11 2.83
CA THR A 335 50.15 29.57 3.03
C THR A 335 48.82 30.08 3.57
N GLU A 336 48.80 31.29 4.15
CA GLU A 336 47.55 31.93 4.59
C GLU A 336 46.58 32.18 3.42
N ASP A 337 47.10 32.48 2.23
CA ASP A 337 46.27 32.62 1.02
C ASP A 337 45.61 31.30 0.62
N LEU A 338 46.33 30.18 0.74
CA LEU A 338 45.78 28.84 0.52
C LEU A 338 44.72 28.48 1.57
N LYS A 339 44.94 28.78 2.86
CA LYS A 339 43.92 28.58 3.90
C LYS A 339 42.63 29.35 3.60
N ARG A 340 42.75 30.62 3.18
CA ARG A 340 41.58 31.42 2.76
C ARG A 340 40.89 30.82 1.54
N ALA A 341 41.64 30.34 0.55
CA ALA A 341 41.07 29.68 -0.62
C ALA A 341 40.32 28.39 -0.24
N LEU A 342 40.91 27.55 0.63
CA LEU A 342 40.27 26.33 1.14
C LEU A 342 38.99 26.65 1.92
N ARG A 343 38.99 27.72 2.73
CA ARG A 343 37.78 28.15 3.46
C ARG A 343 36.62 28.49 2.54
N LEU A 344 36.89 29.02 1.35
CA LEU A 344 35.88 29.34 0.34
C LEU A 344 35.51 28.14 -0.54
N GLN A 345 36.38 27.12 -0.63
CA GLN A 345 36.20 26.00 -1.54
C GLN A 345 35.49 24.81 -0.89
N ILE A 346 35.86 24.43 0.33
CA ILE A 346 35.32 23.23 0.99
C ILE A 346 33.79 23.32 1.19
N PRO A 347 33.21 24.43 1.66
CA PRO A 347 31.75 24.53 1.80
C PRO A 347 30.99 24.37 0.48
N LYS A 348 31.63 24.58 -0.68
CA LYS A 348 30.98 24.36 -1.99
C LYS A 348 30.65 22.89 -2.26
N GLN A 349 31.21 21.97 -1.49
CA GLN A 349 30.88 20.54 -1.50
C GLN A 349 29.52 20.23 -0.86
N ILE A 350 28.93 21.20 -0.16
CA ILE A 350 27.54 21.13 0.32
C ILE A 350 26.60 21.35 -0.86
N GLU A 351 25.68 20.41 -1.03
CA GLU A 351 24.52 20.55 -1.90
C GLU A 351 23.26 20.59 -1.04
N TYR A 352 22.56 21.72 -1.10
CA TYR A 352 21.30 21.93 -0.40
C TYR A 352 20.19 22.13 -1.42
N SER A 353 19.14 21.31 -1.31
CA SER A 353 17.93 21.42 -2.10
C SER A 353 16.83 22.00 -1.22
N GLU A 354 16.49 23.27 -1.45
CA GLU A 354 15.31 23.89 -0.81
C GLU A 354 14.03 23.19 -1.25
N LYS A 355 13.95 22.82 -2.54
CA LYS A 355 12.79 22.16 -3.15
C LYS A 355 12.46 20.85 -2.44
N ASN A 356 13.45 20.00 -2.24
CA ASN A 356 13.26 18.66 -1.69
C ASN A 356 13.58 18.59 -0.19
N ARG A 357 14.06 19.69 0.40
CA ARG A 357 14.47 19.80 1.81
C ARG A 357 15.50 18.74 2.19
N VAL A 358 16.58 18.69 1.42
CA VAL A 358 17.69 17.74 1.60
C VAL A 358 19.01 18.48 1.61
N VAL A 359 19.92 18.05 2.49
CA VAL A 359 21.31 18.47 2.49
C VAL A 359 22.20 17.26 2.24
N SER A 360 23.23 17.44 1.42
CA SER A 360 24.28 16.47 1.24
C SER A 360 25.65 17.12 1.24
N PHE A 361 26.65 16.33 1.63
CA PHE A 361 28.05 16.72 1.63
C PHE A 361 28.85 15.62 0.95
N PHE A 362 29.64 16.00 -0.05
CA PHE A 362 30.48 15.08 -0.81
C PHE A 362 31.90 15.61 -0.97
N ASP A 363 32.85 14.89 -0.38
CA ASP A 363 34.28 15.13 -0.58
C ASP A 363 34.95 13.90 -1.19
N SER A 364 35.42 14.02 -2.42
CA SER A 364 36.18 12.95 -3.10
C SER A 364 37.56 12.70 -2.48
N MET A 365 38.10 13.67 -1.73
CA MET A 365 39.47 13.67 -1.20
C MET A 365 39.52 13.58 0.33
N GLY A 366 38.48 13.00 0.94
CA GLY A 366 38.34 12.89 2.39
C GLY A 366 39.54 12.24 3.09
N LYS A 367 39.46 12.16 4.43
CA LYS A 367 40.58 11.66 5.27
C LYS A 367 41.09 10.30 4.78
N ASP A 368 42.41 10.18 4.62
CA ASP A 368 43.09 8.97 4.14
C ASP A 368 42.65 8.50 2.74
N LYS A 369 42.21 9.43 1.86
CA LYS A 369 41.70 9.15 0.50
C LYS A 369 40.43 8.31 0.47
N THR A 370 39.68 8.29 1.57
CA THR A 370 38.35 7.70 1.62
C THR A 370 37.32 8.79 1.37
N PRO A 371 36.45 8.67 0.35
CA PRO A 371 35.41 9.67 0.10
C PRO A 371 34.50 9.86 1.31
N ILE A 372 34.19 11.11 1.62
CA ILE A 372 33.14 11.45 2.58
C ILE A 372 31.85 11.61 1.79
N CYS A 373 30.85 10.81 2.15
CA CYS A 373 29.55 10.80 1.51
C CYS A 373 28.48 10.88 2.60
N TYR A 374 27.77 12.00 2.66
CA TYR A 374 26.69 12.21 3.64
C TYR A 374 25.49 12.83 2.96
N ALA A 375 24.30 12.39 3.34
CA ALA A 375 23.06 13.07 2.99
C ALA A 375 21.95 12.77 4.00
N THR A 376 21.06 13.72 4.22
CA THR A 376 19.86 13.59 5.06
C THR A 376 18.79 14.57 4.59
N ASN A 377 17.54 14.34 4.96
CA ASN A 377 16.51 15.37 4.90
C ASN A 377 16.68 16.39 6.04
N ILE A 378 16.06 17.56 5.87
CA ILE A 378 15.93 18.59 6.91
C ILE A 378 14.47 19.00 6.93
N VAL A 379 13.87 19.17 8.11
CA VAL A 379 12.42 19.40 8.20
C VAL A 379 12.13 20.87 8.45
N ARG A 380 11.10 21.38 7.78
CA ARG A 380 10.54 22.71 8.01
C ARG A 380 9.06 22.59 8.34
N VAL A 381 8.55 23.48 9.18
CA VAL A 381 7.13 23.55 9.56
C VAL A 381 6.58 24.92 9.19
N LYS A 382 5.40 24.99 8.58
CA LYS A 382 4.70 26.26 8.36
C LYS A 382 4.09 26.75 9.66
N VAL A 383 4.48 27.95 10.08
CA VAL A 383 4.14 28.51 11.41
C VAL A 383 2.93 29.46 11.35
N ASP A 384 2.29 29.62 10.18
CA ASP A 384 1.37 30.73 9.96
C ASP A 384 -0.02 30.53 10.62
N LYS A 385 -0.36 31.54 11.45
CA LYS A 385 -1.69 31.95 11.96
C LYS A 385 -2.50 31.01 12.86
N THR A 386 -1.84 30.39 13.84
CA THR A 386 -2.53 30.02 15.09
C THR A 386 -1.73 30.46 16.30
N LYS A 387 -2.42 30.89 17.37
CA LYS A 387 -1.83 31.00 18.72
C LYS A 387 -1.56 29.59 19.22
N SER A 388 -0.58 28.92 18.64
CA SER A 388 -0.17 27.58 19.05
C SER A 388 0.67 27.69 20.32
N PRO A 389 0.38 26.91 21.38
CA PRO A 389 1.20 26.87 22.58
C PRO A 389 2.62 26.38 22.33
N ILE A 390 2.87 25.70 21.20
CA ILE A 390 4.17 25.12 20.84
C ILE A 390 4.95 25.98 19.82
N LYS A 391 4.52 27.23 19.59
CA LYS A 391 5.07 28.11 18.56
C LYS A 391 6.60 28.28 18.66
N ASP A 392 7.13 28.36 19.87
CA ASP A 392 8.56 28.59 20.08
C ASP A 392 9.40 27.43 19.54
N VAL A 393 8.97 26.18 19.79
CA VAL A 393 9.63 24.98 19.23
C VAL A 393 9.54 24.97 17.71
N LEU A 394 8.40 25.33 17.13
CA LEU A 394 8.23 25.38 15.66
C LEU A 394 9.14 26.44 15.01
N LEU A 395 9.31 27.59 15.67
CA LEU A 395 10.25 28.62 15.22
C LEU A 395 11.70 28.15 15.33
N GLU A 396 12.04 27.40 16.38
CA GLU A 396 13.38 26.86 16.56
C GLU A 396 13.73 25.81 15.50
N ILE A 397 12.78 24.93 15.13
CA ILE A 397 12.93 23.99 14.01
C ILE A 397 13.30 24.74 12.73
N ASN A 398 12.56 25.79 12.41
CA ASN A 398 12.79 26.58 11.20
C ASN A 398 14.10 27.37 11.25
N MET A 399 14.51 27.85 12.43
CA MET A 399 15.82 28.48 12.60
C MET A 399 16.95 27.49 12.27
N TRP A 400 16.87 26.24 12.74
CA TRP A 400 17.89 25.22 12.43
C TRP A 400 17.86 24.81 10.96
N TYR A 401 16.68 24.71 10.36
CA TYR A 401 16.53 24.55 8.91
C TYR A 401 17.26 25.66 8.14
N ASP A 402 17.03 26.92 8.49
CA ASP A 402 17.65 28.07 7.83
C ASP A 402 19.18 28.10 8.06
N ARG A 403 19.66 27.66 9.23
CA ARG A 403 21.10 27.52 9.53
C ARG A 403 21.78 26.48 8.65
N VAL A 404 21.15 25.32 8.44
CA VAL A 404 21.68 24.29 7.54
C VAL A 404 21.70 24.81 6.10
N ALA A 405 20.63 25.47 5.66
CA ALA A 405 20.55 26.05 4.32
C ALA A 405 21.65 27.08 4.05
N ALA A 406 22.00 27.90 5.04
CA ALA A 406 23.01 28.95 4.92
C ALA A 406 24.45 28.49 5.23
N LEU A 407 24.66 27.21 5.57
CA LEU A 407 25.96 26.72 6.05
C LEU A 407 27.06 26.86 4.98
N LYS A 408 26.67 26.72 3.70
CA LYS A 408 27.55 26.88 2.54
C LYS A 408 28.15 28.28 2.44
N GLU A 409 27.39 29.32 2.83
CA GLU A 409 27.81 30.72 2.78
C GLU A 409 28.42 31.22 4.10
N THR A 410 28.04 30.61 5.24
CA THR A 410 28.36 31.13 6.58
C THR A 410 29.54 30.44 7.25
N TRP A 411 29.91 29.22 6.83
CA TRP A 411 31.01 28.48 7.45
C TRP A 411 32.35 29.22 7.28
N GLY A 412 33.03 29.49 8.41
CA GLY A 412 34.34 30.15 8.43
C GLY A 412 34.33 31.68 8.22
N CYS A 413 33.15 32.31 8.32
CA CYS A 413 32.97 33.78 8.25
C CYS A 413 33.22 34.52 9.58
N GLU A 414 33.79 33.87 10.60
CA GLU A 414 34.19 34.47 11.88
C GLU A 414 35.70 34.67 12.02
#